data_AF-A0A8J5P532-F1
#
_entry.id   AF-A0A8J5P532-F1
#
_cell.length_a   1.000
_cell.length_b   1.000
_cell.length_c   1.000
_cell.angle_alpha   90.00
_cell.angle_beta   90.00
_cell.angle_gamma   90.00
#
_symmetry.space_group_name_H-M   'P 1'
#
loop_
_entity.id
_entity.type
_entity.pdbx_description
1 polymer ?
#
loop_
_entity_poly.entity_id
_entity_poly.type
_entity_poly.pdbx_seq_one_letter_code
_entity_poly.pdbx_strand_id
1 'polypeptide(L)'
;MERRPHDRNLSESLQPLIELDEHVLVQKMEQALHAVSELKAQGKRVLIYVRENLTATTLNEKMRASGLNSHEVATIWTKAECGRIIYNFNDAKHPTDAVITTFATLKTLGPKFYGACHRGIILEIADDLEDFVLATRALNSIGQTQAVEWTTYYVRDTVDMVRDLAMAQKAVSAITRNPAMYPDIKGDLRGILAFYEVALRMGNVVSRYPRNRVHWSYMETEEIKREGKFESQSNMKLDLTFIGLFYFAVAKFLEENPAAASKFKKGTMARIAKSWKPEQDLTMNHVNLKLPAIEDGVVLYNYVKDGYKQQL
;
A
#
# COMPACT_ATOMS: atom_id res chain seq x y z
N MET A 1 22.57 -26.23 1.86
CA MET A 1 22.02 -24.86 1.83
C MET A 1 20.85 -24.83 2.79
N GLU A 2 21.08 -24.40 4.02
CA GLU A 2 20.06 -24.37 5.06
C GLU A 2 19.04 -23.26 4.76
N ARG A 3 17.75 -23.63 4.78
CA ARG A 3 16.63 -22.69 4.72
C ARG A 3 16.75 -21.75 5.93
N ARG A 4 16.72 -20.43 5.70
CA ARG A 4 16.70 -19.45 6.80
C ARG A 4 15.51 -19.76 7.71
N PRO A 5 15.66 -19.74 9.04
CA PRO A 5 14.60 -20.12 9.95
C PRO A 5 13.45 -19.12 9.86
N HIS A 6 12.24 -19.64 9.62
CA HIS A 6 11.00 -18.92 9.78
C HIS A 6 10.94 -18.30 11.19
N ASP A 7 10.51 -17.05 11.25
CA ASP A 7 10.38 -16.30 12.49
C ASP A 7 9.36 -16.99 13.42
N ARG A 8 9.85 -17.57 14.52
CA ARG A 8 9.14 -18.61 15.32
C ARG A 8 7.94 -18.10 16.12
N ASN A 9 7.72 -16.79 16.21
CA ASN A 9 6.56 -16.22 16.92
C ASN A 9 5.44 -15.74 15.97
N LEU A 10 5.60 -15.92 14.64
CA LEU A 10 4.64 -15.54 13.61
C LEU A 10 3.90 -16.75 13.00
N SER A 11 4.49 -17.96 13.03
CA SER A 11 4.10 -19.02 12.08
C SER A 11 2.79 -19.75 12.37
N GLU A 12 2.43 -20.04 13.63
CA GLU A 12 1.23 -20.83 13.90
C GLU A 12 -0.08 -20.05 13.69
N SER A 13 -0.07 -18.73 13.93
CA SER A 13 -1.28 -17.92 13.77
C SER A 13 -1.58 -17.56 12.31
N LEU A 14 -0.57 -17.47 11.43
CA LEU A 14 -0.74 -17.03 10.03
C LEU A 14 -0.86 -18.18 9.04
N GLN A 15 -0.68 -19.42 9.48
CA GLN A 15 -0.68 -20.62 8.65
C GLN A 15 -1.88 -20.70 7.68
N PRO A 16 -3.13 -20.39 8.09
CA PRO A 16 -4.27 -20.43 7.16
C PRO A 16 -4.15 -19.44 5.99
N LEU A 17 -3.51 -18.29 6.21
CA LEU A 17 -3.29 -17.30 5.14
C LEU A 17 -2.16 -17.72 4.20
N ILE A 18 -1.13 -18.38 4.74
CA ILE A 18 0.03 -18.85 3.97
C ILE A 18 -0.40 -19.97 3.02
N GLU A 19 -1.26 -20.89 3.47
CA GLU A 19 -1.79 -21.97 2.65
C GLU A 19 -2.59 -21.47 1.43
N LEU A 20 -3.14 -20.26 1.52
CA LEU A 20 -3.89 -19.63 0.43
C LEU A 20 -3.02 -18.71 -0.45
N ASP A 21 -1.78 -18.39 -0.06
CA ASP A 21 -0.93 -17.39 -0.74
C ASP A 21 -0.69 -17.74 -2.22
N GLU A 22 -0.45 -19.01 -2.53
CA GLU A 22 -0.24 -19.45 -3.92
C GLU A 22 -1.50 -19.23 -4.77
N HIS A 23 -2.68 -19.58 -4.23
CA HIS A 23 -3.94 -19.37 -4.94
C HIS A 23 -4.23 -17.87 -5.17
N VAL A 24 -3.96 -17.04 -4.16
CA VAL A 24 -4.09 -15.58 -4.25
C VAL A 24 -3.15 -15.02 -5.31
N LEU A 25 -1.91 -15.49 -5.36
CA LEU A 25 -0.95 -15.05 -6.37
C LEU A 25 -1.39 -15.43 -7.79
N VAL A 26 -1.91 -16.66 -7.98
CA VAL A 26 -2.47 -17.10 -9.27
C VAL A 26 -3.62 -16.19 -9.71
N GLN A 27 -4.56 -15.89 -8.81
CA GLN A 27 -5.67 -14.96 -9.09
C GLN A 27 -5.16 -13.57 -9.50
N LYS A 28 -4.16 -13.03 -8.80
CA LYS A 28 -3.55 -11.73 -9.12
C LYS A 28 -2.87 -11.76 -10.50
N MET A 29 -2.18 -12.84 -10.85
CA MET A 29 -1.57 -13.00 -12.18
C MET A 29 -2.62 -13.02 -13.29
N GLU A 30 -3.74 -13.72 -13.10
CA GLU A 30 -4.85 -13.76 -14.06
C GLU A 30 -5.49 -12.38 -14.25
N GLN A 31 -5.71 -11.64 -13.17
CA GLN A 31 -6.19 -10.26 -13.22
C GLN A 31 -5.21 -9.35 -13.97
N ALA A 32 -3.90 -9.52 -13.75
CA ALA A 32 -2.89 -8.71 -14.41
C ALA A 32 -2.87 -8.98 -15.91
N LEU A 33 -3.03 -10.24 -16.31
CA LEU A 33 -3.14 -10.65 -17.71
C LEU A 33 -4.35 -10.02 -18.40
N HIS A 34 -5.51 -10.02 -17.73
CA HIS A 34 -6.71 -9.36 -18.24
C HIS A 34 -6.49 -7.85 -18.39
N ALA A 35 -5.96 -7.19 -17.35
CA ALA A 35 -5.71 -5.75 -17.37
C ALA A 35 -4.71 -5.35 -18.47
N VAL A 36 -3.64 -6.12 -18.68
CA VAL A 36 -2.69 -5.86 -19.78
C VAL A 36 -3.35 -6.04 -21.14
N SER A 37 -4.22 -7.04 -21.31
CA SER A 37 -4.98 -7.23 -22.56
C SER A 37 -5.91 -6.06 -22.87
N GLU A 38 -6.62 -5.55 -21.85
CA GLU A 38 -7.49 -4.37 -22.00
C GLU A 38 -6.69 -3.09 -22.31
N LEU A 39 -5.54 -2.91 -21.65
CA LEU A 39 -4.66 -1.77 -21.89
C LEU A 39 -4.01 -1.83 -23.28
N LYS A 40 -3.63 -3.02 -23.74
CA LYS A 40 -3.16 -3.24 -25.12
C LYS A 40 -4.21 -2.83 -26.14
N ALA A 41 -5.48 -3.18 -25.94
CA ALA A 41 -6.57 -2.77 -26.83
C ALA A 41 -6.72 -1.23 -26.91
N GLN A 42 -6.27 -0.51 -25.89
CA GLN A 42 -6.21 0.96 -25.84
C GLN A 42 -4.87 1.54 -26.35
N GLY A 43 -3.96 0.70 -26.88
CA GLY A 43 -2.62 1.12 -27.30
C GLY A 43 -1.67 1.46 -26.14
N LYS A 44 -2.00 1.04 -24.91
CA LYS A 44 -1.21 1.29 -23.71
C LYS A 44 -0.34 0.09 -23.38
N ARG A 45 0.85 0.36 -22.85
CA ARG A 45 1.83 -0.62 -22.38
C ARG A 45 2.00 -0.55 -20.88
N VAL A 46 2.44 -1.63 -20.26
CA VAL A 46 2.41 -1.79 -18.79
C VAL A 46 3.78 -2.16 -18.24
N LEU A 47 4.22 -1.48 -17.18
CA LEU A 47 5.34 -1.92 -16.34
C LEU A 47 4.81 -2.65 -15.11
N ILE A 48 5.29 -3.86 -14.84
CA ILE A 48 4.82 -4.69 -13.73
C ILE A 48 5.97 -4.95 -12.76
N TYR A 49 5.77 -4.59 -11.50
CA TYR A 49 6.63 -4.99 -10.40
C TYR A 49 6.03 -6.17 -9.65
N VAL A 50 6.86 -7.17 -9.43
CA VAL A 50 6.58 -8.33 -8.57
C VAL A 50 7.67 -8.45 -7.50
N ARG A 51 7.47 -9.32 -6.52
CA ARG A 51 8.44 -9.51 -5.43
C ARG A 51 9.54 -10.48 -5.82
N GLU A 52 9.16 -11.63 -6.40
CA GLU A 52 10.06 -12.74 -6.65
C GLU A 52 10.34 -12.95 -8.15
N ASN A 53 11.56 -13.38 -8.49
CA ASN A 53 11.92 -13.66 -9.90
C ASN A 53 11.07 -14.79 -10.49
N LEU A 54 10.72 -15.81 -9.69
CA LEU A 54 9.86 -16.90 -10.15
C LEU A 54 8.47 -16.40 -10.56
N THR A 55 7.89 -15.46 -9.79
CA THR A 55 6.64 -14.78 -10.14
C THR A 55 6.78 -14.07 -11.47
N ALA A 56 7.89 -13.36 -11.69
CA ALA A 56 8.15 -12.60 -12.91
C ALA A 56 8.19 -13.52 -14.14
N THR A 57 8.94 -14.63 -14.06
CA THR A 57 9.05 -15.62 -15.13
C THR A 57 7.70 -16.28 -15.43
N THR A 58 7.00 -16.74 -14.40
CA THR A 58 5.70 -17.43 -14.53
C THR A 58 4.65 -16.51 -15.15
N LEU A 59 4.58 -15.25 -14.71
CA LEU A 59 3.65 -14.27 -15.27
C LEU A 59 3.96 -13.99 -16.75
N ASN A 60 5.26 -13.85 -17.09
CA ASN A 60 5.67 -13.63 -18.46
C ASN A 60 5.30 -14.80 -19.37
N GLU A 61 5.50 -16.04 -18.94
CA GLU A 61 5.09 -17.24 -19.67
C GLU A 61 3.57 -17.26 -19.91
N LYS A 62 2.77 -16.97 -18.88
CA LYS A 62 1.30 -16.88 -19.00
C LYS A 62 0.86 -15.79 -19.98
N MET A 63 1.47 -14.61 -19.91
CA MET A 63 1.19 -13.51 -20.84
C MET A 63 1.52 -13.86 -22.28
N ARG A 64 2.69 -14.46 -22.53
CA ARG A 64 3.11 -14.90 -23.86
C ARG A 64 2.23 -16.01 -24.41
N ALA A 65 1.83 -16.97 -23.58
CA ALA A 65 0.89 -18.02 -23.95
C ALA A 65 -0.48 -17.46 -24.36
N SER A 66 -0.84 -16.28 -23.84
CA SER A 66 -2.08 -15.57 -24.18
C SER A 66 -1.92 -14.56 -25.34
N GLY A 67 -0.79 -14.59 -26.04
CA GLY A 67 -0.54 -13.74 -27.22
C GLY A 67 -0.12 -12.30 -26.91
N LEU A 68 0.26 -12.00 -25.66
CA LEU A 68 0.86 -10.72 -25.30
C LEU A 68 2.36 -10.72 -25.59
N ASN A 69 2.87 -9.62 -26.15
CA ASN A 69 4.29 -9.39 -26.34
C ASN A 69 4.89 -8.82 -25.06
N SER A 70 5.10 -9.70 -24.07
CA SER A 70 5.67 -9.38 -22.77
C SER A 70 7.12 -9.85 -22.63
N HIS A 71 7.87 -9.16 -21.76
CA HIS A 71 9.24 -9.53 -21.42
C HIS A 71 9.48 -9.49 -19.90
N GLU A 72 10.05 -10.57 -19.36
CA GLU A 72 10.66 -10.59 -18.04
C GLU A 72 12.09 -10.07 -18.15
N VAL A 73 12.49 -9.15 -17.26
CA VAL A 73 13.83 -8.54 -17.28
C VAL A 73 14.57 -8.59 -15.95
N ALA A 74 13.95 -9.05 -14.86
CA ALA A 74 14.59 -9.11 -13.54
C ALA A 74 15.79 -10.07 -13.53
N THR A 75 15.67 -11.24 -14.17
CA THR A 75 16.75 -12.25 -14.23
C THR A 75 17.93 -11.87 -15.13
N ILE A 76 17.74 -10.86 -15.99
CA ILE A 76 18.73 -10.39 -16.96
C ILE A 76 19.06 -8.90 -16.80
N TRP A 77 18.70 -8.29 -15.67
CA TRP A 77 18.70 -6.83 -15.50
C TRP A 77 20.03 -6.14 -15.88
N THR A 78 21.16 -6.76 -15.55
CA THR A 78 22.50 -6.23 -15.80
C THR A 78 23.09 -6.63 -17.15
N LYS A 79 22.37 -7.44 -17.94
CA LYS A 79 22.83 -7.91 -19.26
C LYS A 79 22.45 -6.90 -20.35
N ALA A 80 23.26 -6.83 -21.40
CA ALA A 80 23.01 -5.97 -22.55
C ALA A 80 21.65 -6.21 -23.22
N GLU A 81 21.16 -7.46 -23.16
CA GLU A 81 19.84 -7.84 -23.66
C GLU A 81 18.71 -7.07 -22.96
N CYS A 82 18.79 -6.85 -21.64
CA CYS A 82 17.82 -6.03 -20.91
C CYS A 82 17.79 -4.61 -21.46
N GLY A 83 18.97 -4.01 -21.70
CA GLY A 83 19.07 -2.68 -22.31
C GLY A 83 18.32 -2.57 -23.65
N ARG A 84 18.42 -3.60 -24.50
CA ARG A 84 17.69 -3.67 -25.77
C ARG A 84 16.17 -3.80 -25.58
N ILE A 85 15.72 -4.65 -24.66
CA ILE A 85 14.29 -4.81 -24.36
C ILE A 85 13.70 -3.51 -23.85
N ILE A 86 14.40 -2.83 -22.93
CA ILE A 86 13.92 -1.57 -22.35
C ILE A 86 13.96 -0.43 -23.36
N TYR A 87 14.97 -0.39 -24.24
CA TYR A 87 15.00 0.54 -25.36
C TYR A 87 13.75 0.39 -26.25
N ASN A 88 13.42 -0.85 -26.62
CA ASN A 88 12.22 -1.15 -27.39
C ASN A 88 10.94 -0.79 -26.61
N PHE A 89 10.90 -1.07 -25.31
CA PHE A 89 9.76 -0.71 -24.46
C PHE A 89 9.55 0.80 -24.31
N ASN A 90 10.61 1.61 -24.44
CA ASN A 90 10.51 3.07 -24.41
C ASN A 90 10.08 3.66 -25.78
N ASP A 91 10.23 2.92 -26.89
CA ASP A 91 9.78 3.33 -28.22
C ASP A 91 8.27 3.13 -28.41
N ALA A 92 7.53 4.22 -28.55
CA ALA A 92 6.08 4.23 -28.75
C ALA A 92 5.61 3.38 -29.96
N LYS A 93 6.47 3.18 -30.97
CA LYS A 93 6.14 2.39 -32.17
C LYS A 93 6.38 0.89 -32.02
N HIS A 94 7.16 0.49 -31.01
CA HIS A 94 7.46 -0.93 -30.80
C HIS A 94 6.24 -1.65 -30.20
N PRO A 95 5.91 -2.87 -30.64
CA PRO A 95 4.71 -3.59 -30.22
C PRO A 95 4.84 -4.28 -28.85
N THR A 96 5.64 -3.74 -27.92
CA THR A 96 5.77 -4.35 -26.58
C THR A 96 4.56 -3.97 -25.72
N ASP A 97 3.89 -4.99 -25.19
CA ASP A 97 2.68 -4.83 -24.39
C ASP A 97 3.03 -4.65 -22.90
N ALA A 98 3.99 -5.43 -22.39
CA ALA A 98 4.38 -5.39 -20.98
C ALA A 98 5.86 -5.71 -20.73
N VAL A 99 6.40 -5.10 -19.67
CA VAL A 99 7.68 -5.48 -19.07
C VAL A 99 7.45 -5.84 -17.61
N ILE A 100 8.00 -6.98 -17.18
CA ILE A 100 7.88 -7.50 -15.83
C ILE A 100 9.27 -7.50 -15.18
N THR A 101 9.37 -6.90 -13.99
CA THR A 101 10.61 -6.82 -13.22
C THR A 101 10.32 -6.98 -11.72
N THR A 102 11.37 -7.01 -10.89
CA THR A 102 11.27 -7.12 -9.44
C THR A 102 11.76 -5.87 -8.72
N PHE A 103 11.33 -5.67 -7.47
CA PHE A 103 11.81 -4.56 -6.63
C PHE A 103 13.34 -4.59 -6.43
N ALA A 104 13.96 -5.77 -6.44
CA ALA A 104 15.41 -5.90 -6.33
C ALA A 104 16.17 -5.14 -7.43
N THR A 105 15.57 -4.99 -8.61
CA THR A 105 16.18 -4.25 -9.72
C THR A 105 16.31 -2.74 -9.45
N LEU A 106 15.48 -2.17 -8.56
CA LEU A 106 15.55 -0.75 -8.19
C LEU A 106 16.84 -0.39 -7.46
N LYS A 107 17.47 -1.37 -6.80
CA LYS A 107 18.72 -1.21 -6.04
C LYS A 107 19.96 -1.43 -6.92
N THR A 108 19.76 -1.79 -8.19
CA THR A 108 20.83 -2.12 -9.13
C THR A 108 20.85 -1.12 -10.26
N LEU A 109 22.02 -0.55 -10.56
CA LEU A 109 22.17 0.34 -11.70
C LEU A 109 21.72 -0.39 -12.98
N GLY A 110 20.80 0.22 -13.72
CA GLY A 110 20.17 -0.42 -14.86
C GLY A 110 19.49 0.56 -15.79
N PRO A 111 18.86 0.05 -16.85
CA PRO A 111 18.13 0.86 -17.81
C PRO A 111 16.97 1.58 -17.12
N LYS A 112 16.67 2.79 -17.61
CA LYS A 112 15.57 3.62 -17.08
C LYS A 112 14.35 3.50 -17.98
N PHE A 113 13.19 3.52 -17.35
CA PHE A 113 11.91 3.65 -18.05
C PHE A 113 11.64 5.13 -18.32
N TYR A 114 11.24 5.45 -19.54
CA TYR A 114 10.82 6.80 -19.93
C TYR A 114 9.97 6.73 -21.20
N GLY A 115 9.30 7.85 -21.51
CA GLY A 115 8.56 7.98 -22.76
C GLY A 115 7.21 7.27 -22.74
N ALA A 116 7.04 6.23 -23.56
CA ALA A 116 5.72 5.73 -23.98
C ALA A 116 4.88 5.05 -22.88
N CYS A 117 5.51 4.46 -21.86
CA CYS A 117 4.79 3.80 -20.77
C CYS A 117 4.33 4.79 -19.70
N HIS A 118 3.05 4.71 -19.32
CA HIS A 118 2.41 5.54 -18.30
C HIS A 118 1.36 4.74 -17.49
N ARG A 119 1.50 3.41 -17.50
CA ARG A 119 0.67 2.47 -16.74
C ARG A 119 1.56 1.48 -16.02
N GLY A 120 1.33 1.32 -14.72
CA GLY A 120 2.08 0.40 -13.89
C GLY A 120 1.19 -0.50 -13.04
N ILE A 121 1.67 -1.71 -12.77
CA ILE A 121 1.03 -2.66 -11.84
C ILE A 121 2.04 -3.04 -10.76
N ILE A 122 1.63 -2.92 -9.50
CA ILE A 122 2.30 -3.55 -8.36
C ILE A 122 1.55 -4.85 -8.06
N LEU A 123 2.08 -5.98 -8.52
CA LEU A 123 1.40 -7.28 -8.38
C LEU A 123 1.50 -7.82 -6.95
N GLU A 124 2.65 -7.62 -6.29
CA GLU A 124 2.90 -8.04 -4.92
C GLU A 124 3.36 -6.82 -4.11
N ILE A 125 2.94 -6.72 -2.85
CA ILE A 125 3.40 -5.65 -1.96
C ILE A 125 4.90 -5.79 -1.71
N ALA A 126 5.64 -4.68 -1.82
CA ALA A 126 7.06 -4.65 -1.53
C ALA A 126 7.32 -4.90 -0.03
N ASP A 127 8.49 -5.46 0.29
CA ASP A 127 8.90 -5.64 1.69
C ASP A 127 9.30 -4.31 2.37
N ASP A 128 9.56 -3.27 1.56
CA ASP A 128 10.07 -1.97 1.98
C ASP A 128 9.28 -0.83 1.34
N LEU A 129 8.95 0.20 2.14
CA LEU A 129 8.25 1.38 1.66
C LEU A 129 9.03 2.12 0.56
N GLU A 130 10.36 2.22 0.70
CA GLU A 130 11.18 2.93 -0.29
C GLU A 130 11.17 2.19 -1.64
N ASP A 131 11.15 0.86 -1.64
CA ASP A 131 11.03 0.08 -2.87
C ASP A 131 9.66 0.29 -3.54
N PHE A 132 8.58 0.35 -2.75
CA PHE A 132 7.25 0.71 -3.23
C PHE A 132 7.20 2.11 -3.85
N VAL A 133 7.78 3.10 -3.17
CA VAL A 133 7.83 4.50 -3.63
C VAL A 133 8.68 4.64 -4.88
N LEU A 134 9.84 3.97 -4.95
CA LEU A 134 10.68 3.97 -6.14
C LEU A 134 10.00 3.30 -7.33
N ALA A 135 9.33 2.16 -7.12
CA ALA A 135 8.57 1.47 -8.15
C ALA A 135 7.47 2.38 -8.73
N THR A 136 6.64 2.97 -7.88
CA THR A 136 5.54 3.86 -8.29
C THR A 136 6.00 5.18 -8.92
N ARG A 137 7.29 5.52 -8.79
CA ARG A 137 7.91 6.66 -9.46
C ARG A 137 8.71 6.28 -10.71
N ALA A 138 8.87 5.00 -11.02
CA ALA A 138 9.73 4.53 -12.12
C ALA A 138 9.34 5.09 -13.49
N LEU A 139 8.06 5.44 -13.69
CA LEU A 139 7.53 6.00 -14.94
C LEU A 139 7.44 7.55 -14.92
N ASN A 140 7.78 8.20 -13.82
CA ASN A 140 7.78 9.66 -13.67
C ASN A 140 9.12 10.26 -14.13
N SER A 141 9.48 10.00 -15.39
CA SER A 141 10.68 10.55 -16.00
C SER A 141 10.45 11.96 -16.55
N ILE A 142 11.51 12.77 -16.62
CA ILE A 142 11.49 14.04 -17.38
C ILE A 142 11.07 13.74 -18.83
N GLY A 143 10.09 14.49 -19.35
CA GLY A 143 9.51 14.28 -20.68
C GLY A 143 8.29 13.36 -20.73
N GLN A 144 7.83 12.83 -19.59
CA GLN A 144 6.52 12.19 -19.50
C GLN A 144 5.41 13.21 -19.76
N THR A 145 4.56 12.94 -20.76
CA THR A 145 3.45 13.84 -21.15
C THR A 145 2.08 13.31 -20.74
N GLN A 146 2.00 12.02 -20.40
CA GLN A 146 0.77 11.38 -19.98
C GLN A 146 0.72 11.24 -18.46
N ALA A 147 -0.49 11.27 -17.90
CA ALA A 147 -0.69 10.98 -16.48
C ALA A 147 -0.30 9.52 -16.21
N VAL A 148 0.68 9.34 -15.31
CA VAL A 148 1.14 8.03 -14.87
C VAL A 148 0.16 7.48 -13.84
N GLU A 149 -0.36 6.28 -14.10
CA GLU A 149 -1.29 5.59 -13.21
C GLU A 149 -0.69 4.25 -12.78
N TRP A 150 -0.71 3.98 -11.47
CA TRP A 150 -0.30 2.72 -10.88
C TRP A 150 -1.50 2.03 -10.24
N THR A 151 -1.62 0.72 -10.50
CA THR A 151 -2.60 -0.12 -9.82
C THR A 151 -1.87 -1.12 -8.92
N THR A 152 -2.16 -1.10 -7.63
CA THR A 152 -1.61 -2.08 -6.68
C THR A 152 -2.63 -3.17 -6.44
N TYR A 153 -2.24 -4.42 -6.67
CA TYR A 153 -3.11 -5.55 -6.45
C TYR A 153 -3.05 -5.99 -4.99
N TYR A 154 -4.22 -6.08 -4.39
CA TYR A 154 -4.41 -6.38 -2.98
C TYR A 154 -5.67 -7.22 -2.83
N VAL A 155 -5.54 -8.40 -2.22
CA VAL A 155 -6.69 -9.28 -1.95
C VAL A 155 -6.98 -9.27 -0.45
N ARG A 156 -8.21 -8.90 -0.09
CA ARG A 156 -8.65 -8.84 1.32
C ARG A 156 -8.66 -10.22 1.96
N ASP A 157 -8.52 -10.24 3.29
CA ASP A 157 -8.56 -11.47 4.09
C ASP A 157 -7.48 -12.50 3.69
N THR A 158 -6.39 -12.02 3.08
CA THR A 158 -5.23 -12.85 2.68
C THR A 158 -3.94 -12.32 3.28
N VAL A 159 -2.82 -12.99 2.98
CA VAL A 159 -1.49 -12.54 3.40
C VAL A 159 -1.12 -11.13 2.90
N ASP A 160 -1.78 -10.60 1.86
CA ASP A 160 -1.56 -9.23 1.38
C ASP A 160 -1.80 -8.19 2.49
N MET A 161 -2.80 -8.38 3.36
CA MET A 161 -3.07 -7.44 4.46
C MET A 161 -1.95 -7.41 5.49
N VAL A 162 -1.35 -8.56 5.74
CA VAL A 162 -0.25 -8.72 6.69
C VAL A 162 1.04 -8.13 6.11
N ARG A 163 1.30 -8.37 4.82
CA ARG A 163 2.45 -7.78 4.10
C ARG A 163 2.36 -6.26 4.02
N ASP A 164 1.18 -5.72 3.66
CA ASP A 164 0.92 -4.28 3.61
C ASP A 164 1.13 -3.60 4.98
N LEU A 165 0.65 -4.22 6.06
CA LEU A 165 0.89 -3.70 7.40
C LEU A 165 2.36 -3.82 7.82
N ALA A 166 3.01 -4.96 7.54
CA ALA A 166 4.41 -5.20 7.92
C ALA A 166 5.36 -4.19 7.25
N MET A 167 5.18 -3.92 5.96
CA MET A 167 5.90 -2.87 5.24
C MET A 167 5.72 -1.50 5.91
N ALA A 168 4.47 -1.14 6.25
CA ALA A 168 4.17 0.12 6.92
C ALA A 168 4.78 0.21 8.33
N GLN A 169 4.71 -0.87 9.12
CA GLN A 169 5.30 -0.95 10.46
C GLN A 169 6.82 -0.79 10.43
N LYS A 170 7.50 -1.39 9.45
CA LYS A 170 8.95 -1.24 9.24
C LYS A 170 9.31 0.23 9.01
N ALA A 171 8.56 0.92 8.15
CA ALA A 171 8.75 2.35 7.88
C ALA A 171 8.41 3.23 9.10
N VAL A 172 7.31 2.96 9.80
CA VAL A 172 6.92 3.65 11.04
C VAL A 172 7.99 3.51 12.12
N SER A 173 8.59 2.33 12.24
CA SER A 173 9.67 2.09 13.20
C SER A 173 10.91 2.95 12.89
N ALA A 174 11.24 3.14 11.61
CA ALA A 174 12.32 4.04 11.21
C ALA A 174 11.99 5.52 11.50
N ILE A 175 10.76 5.96 11.20
CA ILE A 175 10.31 7.35 11.44
C ILE A 175 10.30 7.67 12.94
N THR A 176 9.74 6.79 13.78
CA THR A 176 9.60 7.03 15.22
C THR A 176 10.94 7.01 15.96
N ARG A 177 11.97 6.34 15.42
CA ARG A 177 13.35 6.39 15.95
C ARG A 177 14.05 7.71 15.68
N ASN A 178 13.60 8.52 14.70
CA ASN A 178 14.18 9.83 14.45
C ASN A 178 13.68 10.85 15.49
N PRO A 179 14.53 11.37 16.40
CA PRO A 179 14.10 12.28 17.46
C PRO A 179 13.62 13.65 16.93
N ALA A 180 13.99 14.03 15.70
CA ALA A 180 13.51 15.27 15.08
C ALA A 180 12.06 15.18 14.60
N MET A 181 11.53 13.97 14.40
CA MET A 181 10.15 13.79 13.95
C MET A 181 9.18 13.88 15.13
N TYR A 182 8.39 14.96 15.12
CA TYR A 182 7.33 15.27 16.09
C TYR A 182 7.82 15.31 17.56
N PRO A 183 8.77 16.20 17.90
CA PRO A 183 9.41 16.20 19.22
C PRO A 183 8.43 16.47 20.38
N ASP A 184 7.37 17.24 20.12
CA ASP A 184 6.37 17.62 21.11
C ASP A 184 5.23 16.60 21.28
N ILE A 185 5.18 15.57 20.44
CA ILE A 185 4.09 14.59 20.40
C ILE A 185 4.62 13.21 20.82
N LYS A 186 4.01 12.64 21.86
CA LYS A 186 4.47 11.41 22.52
C LYS A 186 3.43 10.29 22.45
N GLY A 187 3.89 9.06 22.69
CA GLY A 187 3.05 7.87 22.77
C GLY A 187 2.33 7.55 21.46
N ASP A 188 1.10 7.06 21.56
CA ASP A 188 0.29 6.58 20.44
C ASP A 188 0.07 7.62 19.34
N LEU A 189 -0.03 8.91 19.69
CA LEU A 189 -0.18 10.01 18.73
C LEU A 189 1.02 10.12 17.78
N ARG A 190 2.22 9.82 18.28
CA ARG A 190 3.43 9.78 17.45
C ARG A 190 3.38 8.62 16.46
N GLY A 191 2.81 7.48 16.87
CA GLY A 191 2.53 6.35 15.98
C GLY A 191 1.52 6.71 14.90
N ILE A 192 0.41 7.38 15.27
CA ILE A 192 -0.62 7.85 14.33
C ILE A 192 -0.01 8.77 13.25
N LEU A 193 0.82 9.74 13.67
CA LEU A 193 1.53 10.63 12.75
C LEU A 193 2.53 9.88 11.85
N ALA A 194 3.29 8.94 12.39
CA ALA A 194 4.20 8.15 11.58
C ALA A 194 3.47 7.29 10.53
N PHE A 195 2.30 6.72 10.86
CA PHE A 195 1.49 6.01 9.87
C PHE A 195 0.87 6.94 8.81
N TYR A 196 0.58 8.18 9.18
CA TYR A 196 0.16 9.22 8.24
C TYR A 196 1.26 9.58 7.25
N GLU A 197 2.50 9.77 7.72
CA GLU A 197 3.67 9.98 6.84
C GLU A 197 3.87 8.84 5.84
N VAL A 198 3.71 7.59 6.31
CA VAL A 198 3.76 6.41 5.43
C VAL A 198 2.62 6.47 4.39
N ALA A 199 1.39 6.81 4.80
CA ALA A 199 0.27 6.93 3.88
C ALA A 199 0.53 7.99 2.80
N LEU A 200 1.03 9.17 3.18
CA LEU A 200 1.40 10.23 2.24
C LEU A 200 2.46 9.78 1.25
N ARG A 201 3.52 9.11 1.72
CA ARG A 201 4.58 8.58 0.84
C ARG A 201 4.05 7.56 -0.16
N MET A 202 3.06 6.76 0.23
CA MET A 202 2.38 5.82 -0.64
C MET A 202 1.34 6.47 -1.57
N GLY A 203 1.11 7.79 -1.48
CA GLY A 203 0.08 8.48 -2.26
C GLY A 203 -1.35 8.17 -1.79
N ASN A 204 -1.51 7.72 -0.54
CA ASN A 204 -2.79 7.30 0.03
C ASN A 204 -3.32 8.31 1.05
N VAL A 205 -4.64 8.37 1.18
CA VAL A 205 -5.35 9.20 2.17
C VAL A 205 -5.92 8.39 3.35
N VAL A 206 -5.45 7.15 3.50
CA VAL A 206 -5.92 6.18 4.50
C VAL A 206 -4.77 5.72 5.39
N SER A 207 -4.98 5.77 6.70
CA SER A 207 -3.99 5.33 7.68
C SER A 207 -4.12 3.82 7.95
N ARG A 208 -2.99 3.12 7.99
CA ARG A 208 -2.93 1.70 8.40
C ARG A 208 -2.93 1.52 9.92
N TYR A 209 -2.94 2.62 10.69
CA TYR A 209 -2.90 2.59 12.15
C TYR A 209 -4.02 1.75 12.80
N PRO A 210 -5.29 1.74 12.34
CA PRO A 210 -6.32 0.83 12.86
C PRO A 210 -5.92 -0.65 12.85
N ARG A 211 -5.38 -1.12 11.72
CA ARG A 211 -4.92 -2.50 11.55
C ARG A 211 -3.76 -2.83 12.49
N ASN A 212 -2.89 -1.86 12.77
CA ASN A 212 -1.77 -2.01 13.70
C ASN A 212 -2.22 -2.31 15.15
N ARG A 213 -3.46 -2.00 15.51
CA ARG A 213 -3.98 -2.18 16.89
C ARG A 213 -4.66 -3.53 17.12
N VAL A 214 -4.80 -4.36 16.08
CA VAL A 214 -5.57 -5.60 16.16
C VAL A 214 -4.79 -6.80 15.67
N HIS A 215 -5.21 -7.98 16.11
CA HIS A 215 -4.74 -9.25 15.56
C HIS A 215 -5.16 -9.36 14.09
N TRP A 216 -4.35 -10.06 13.27
CA TRP A 216 -4.54 -10.14 11.81
C TRP A 216 -5.95 -10.58 11.40
N SER A 217 -6.56 -11.49 12.16
CA SER A 217 -7.91 -11.99 11.89
C SER A 217 -9.02 -10.94 12.03
N TYR A 218 -8.70 -9.76 12.57
CA TYR A 218 -9.64 -8.65 12.72
C TYR A 218 -9.31 -7.45 11.81
N MET A 219 -8.20 -7.48 11.06
CA MET A 219 -7.73 -6.31 10.30
C MET A 219 -8.72 -5.82 9.23
N GLU A 220 -9.54 -6.72 8.72
CA GLU A 220 -10.53 -6.46 7.66
C GLU A 220 -11.98 -6.61 8.14
N THR A 221 -12.23 -6.66 9.47
CA THR A 221 -13.61 -6.71 9.96
C THR A 221 -14.32 -5.38 9.76
N GLU A 222 -15.65 -5.42 9.69
CA GLU A 222 -16.46 -4.21 9.49
C GLU A 222 -16.24 -3.17 10.59
N GLU A 223 -15.91 -3.60 11.81
CA GLU A 223 -15.54 -2.73 12.92
C GLU A 223 -14.29 -1.89 12.60
N ILE A 224 -13.21 -2.54 12.16
CA ILE A 224 -11.96 -1.85 11.81
C ILE A 224 -12.14 -0.99 10.56
N LYS A 225 -12.96 -1.45 9.61
CA LYS A 225 -13.35 -0.64 8.45
C LYS A 225 -14.14 0.61 8.84
N ARG A 226 -15.05 0.51 9.82
CA ARG A 226 -15.86 1.64 10.33
C ARG A 226 -15.06 2.71 11.04
N GLU A 227 -13.82 2.43 11.43
CA GLU A 227 -12.88 3.49 11.88
C GLU A 227 -12.45 4.44 10.75
N GLY A 228 -12.97 4.24 9.54
CA GLY A 228 -13.06 5.27 8.50
C GLY A 228 -14.14 5.08 7.43
N LYS A 229 -15.20 4.26 7.63
CA LYS A 229 -16.17 3.97 6.54
C LYS A 229 -17.00 5.21 6.15
N PHE A 230 -17.12 5.42 4.83
CA PHE A 230 -18.17 6.17 4.15
C PHE A 230 -18.95 5.18 3.26
N GLU A 231 -20.29 5.24 3.25
CA GLU A 231 -21.12 4.46 2.32
C GLU A 231 -21.38 5.30 1.06
N SER A 232 -20.68 5.00 -0.03
CA SER A 232 -20.97 5.59 -1.34
C SER A 232 -22.11 4.79 -2.02
N GLN A 233 -23.21 5.48 -2.32
CA GLN A 233 -24.23 4.97 -3.26
C GLN A 233 -23.72 5.15 -4.70
N SER A 234 -22.80 4.30 -5.17
CA SER A 234 -22.50 4.20 -6.61
C SER A 234 -21.91 2.84 -6.98
N ASN A 235 -22.54 2.17 -7.96
CA ASN A 235 -22.27 0.79 -8.38
C ASN A 235 -20.98 0.60 -9.21
N MET A 236 -20.01 1.51 -9.17
CA MET A 236 -18.74 1.31 -9.87
C MET A 236 -17.65 2.23 -9.33
N LYS A 237 -16.78 1.71 -8.44
CA LYS A 237 -15.42 2.23 -8.21
C LYS A 237 -14.64 1.25 -7.35
N LEU A 238 -13.35 1.09 -7.66
CA LEU A 238 -12.38 0.27 -6.94
C LEU A 238 -12.68 0.24 -5.45
N ASP A 239 -12.73 -0.97 -4.89
CA ASP A 239 -13.08 -1.27 -3.52
C ASP A 239 -11.93 -0.83 -2.57
N LEU A 240 -11.71 0.48 -2.48
CA LEU A 240 -10.96 1.14 -1.42
C LEU A 240 -11.93 1.34 -0.26
N THR A 241 -12.24 0.26 0.46
CA THR A 241 -12.93 0.40 1.75
C THR A 241 -12.05 1.27 2.65
N PHE A 242 -12.59 2.41 3.07
CA PHE A 242 -11.91 3.56 3.66
C PHE A 242 -11.42 3.31 5.10
N ILE A 243 -10.58 2.30 5.34
CA ILE A 243 -10.06 2.03 6.68
C ILE A 243 -9.11 3.16 7.12
N GLY A 244 -9.38 3.79 8.27
CA GLY A 244 -8.43 4.71 8.92
C GLY A 244 -8.45 6.17 8.46
N LEU A 245 -9.52 6.64 7.82
CA LEU A 245 -9.70 8.07 7.50
C LEU A 245 -9.69 8.96 8.74
N PHE A 246 -10.30 8.52 9.86
CA PHE A 246 -10.30 9.32 11.08
C PHE A 246 -8.88 9.54 11.62
N TYR A 247 -8.07 8.47 11.68
CA TYR A 247 -6.68 8.58 12.14
C TYR A 247 -5.80 9.40 11.17
N PHE A 248 -6.09 9.34 9.87
CA PHE A 248 -5.47 10.23 8.89
C PHE A 248 -5.84 11.70 9.16
N ALA A 249 -7.11 12.00 9.42
CA ALA A 249 -7.58 13.36 9.75
C ALA A 249 -7.01 13.88 11.08
N VAL A 250 -6.89 13.02 12.11
CA VAL A 250 -6.22 13.35 13.37
C VAL A 250 -4.77 13.70 13.14
N ALA A 251 -4.04 12.92 12.35
CA ALA A 251 -2.65 13.17 12.04
C ALA A 251 -2.46 14.49 11.28
N LYS A 252 -3.21 14.70 10.19
CA LYS A 252 -3.22 15.95 9.42
C LYS A 252 -3.47 17.16 10.32
N PHE A 253 -4.48 17.09 11.20
CA PHE A 253 -4.78 18.17 12.12
C PHE A 253 -3.63 18.45 13.11
N LEU A 254 -2.97 17.41 13.63
CA LEU A 254 -1.86 17.53 14.57
C LEU A 254 -0.56 18.03 13.92
N GLU A 255 -0.36 17.75 12.63
CA GLU A 255 0.73 18.32 11.83
C GLU A 255 0.59 19.86 11.78
N GLU A 256 -0.63 20.35 11.55
CA GLU A 256 -0.95 21.78 11.49
C GLU A 256 -1.07 22.43 12.89
N ASN A 257 -1.44 21.65 13.92
CA ASN A 257 -1.76 22.13 15.26
C ASN A 257 -1.10 21.28 16.38
N PRO A 258 0.24 21.20 16.45
CA PRO A 258 0.93 20.29 17.37
C PRO A 258 0.59 20.53 18.85
N ALA A 259 0.34 21.79 19.25
CA ALA A 259 -0.05 22.15 20.61
C ALA A 259 -1.38 21.49 21.06
N ALA A 260 -2.22 21.05 20.12
CA ALA A 260 -3.47 20.37 20.42
C ALA A 260 -3.29 18.89 20.83
N ALA A 261 -2.08 18.31 20.72
CA ALA A 261 -1.82 16.91 21.07
C ALA A 261 -2.28 16.54 22.49
N SER A 262 -2.12 17.45 23.45
CA SER A 262 -2.57 17.27 24.84
C SER A 262 -4.08 17.02 25.00
N LYS A 263 -4.88 17.37 23.98
CA LYS A 263 -6.34 17.20 23.95
C LYS A 263 -6.78 15.84 23.42
N PHE A 264 -5.89 15.06 22.81
CA PHE A 264 -6.17 13.72 22.28
C PHE A 264 -5.79 12.63 23.29
N LYS A 265 -6.64 12.45 24.30
CA LYS A 265 -6.57 11.37 25.30
C LYS A 265 -7.55 10.26 24.91
N LYS A 266 -7.39 9.04 25.45
CA LYS A 266 -8.29 7.90 25.14
C LYS A 266 -9.79 8.24 25.24
N GLY A 267 -10.20 8.94 26.30
CA GLY A 267 -11.61 9.33 26.51
C GLY A 267 -12.10 10.47 25.60
N THR A 268 -11.21 11.37 25.17
CA THR A 268 -11.58 12.47 24.28
C THR A 268 -11.55 12.05 22.81
N MET A 269 -10.62 11.17 22.42
CA MET A 269 -10.48 10.64 21.06
C MET A 269 -11.79 10.01 20.56
N ALA A 270 -12.45 9.18 21.38
CA ALA A 270 -13.72 8.57 21.01
C ALA A 270 -14.86 9.59 20.86
N ARG A 271 -14.85 10.68 21.64
CA ARG A 271 -15.85 11.75 21.53
C ARG A 271 -15.61 12.60 20.28
N ILE A 272 -14.35 12.90 19.98
CA ILE A 272 -13.94 13.62 18.76
C ILE A 272 -14.38 12.82 17.54
N ALA A 273 -14.09 11.51 17.50
CA ALA A 273 -14.51 10.61 16.42
C ALA A 273 -16.03 10.61 16.21
N LYS A 274 -16.83 10.54 17.28
CA LYS A 274 -18.30 10.59 17.18
C LYS A 274 -18.87 11.91 16.66
N SER A 275 -18.09 13.00 16.73
CA SER A 275 -18.49 14.31 16.20
C SER A 275 -17.99 14.58 14.78
N TRP A 276 -17.25 13.64 14.20
CA TRP A 276 -16.58 13.78 12.91
C TRP A 276 -17.05 12.69 11.94
N LYS A 277 -17.08 13.02 10.65
CA LYS A 277 -17.30 12.05 9.58
C LYS A 277 -16.32 12.27 8.42
N PRO A 278 -16.13 11.26 7.55
CA PRO A 278 -15.33 11.40 6.33
C PRO A 278 -15.65 12.67 5.52
N GLU A 279 -14.63 13.20 4.82
CA GLU A 279 -14.69 14.42 4.00
C GLU A 279 -14.77 15.74 4.77
N GLN A 280 -14.97 15.71 6.09
CA GLN A 280 -14.86 16.91 6.92
C GLN A 280 -13.43 17.11 7.41
N ASP A 281 -12.94 18.35 7.43
CA ASP A 281 -11.70 18.66 8.15
C ASP A 281 -11.94 18.58 9.65
N LEU A 282 -10.99 17.98 10.37
CA LEU A 282 -10.98 18.01 11.82
C LEU A 282 -10.60 19.43 12.27
N THR A 283 -11.39 20.04 13.16
CA THR A 283 -11.20 21.44 13.57
C THR A 283 -10.96 21.56 15.08
N MET A 284 -10.51 22.74 15.52
CA MET A 284 -10.42 23.05 16.95
C MET A 284 -11.77 22.92 17.72
N ASN A 285 -12.93 23.10 17.07
CA ASN A 285 -14.23 22.88 17.71
C ASN A 285 -14.51 21.40 18.03
N HIS A 286 -14.14 20.49 17.12
CA HIS A 286 -14.14 19.05 17.37
C HIS A 286 -13.26 18.70 18.57
N VAL A 287 -12.01 19.17 18.55
CA VAL A 287 -11.00 18.83 19.58
C VAL A 287 -11.30 19.45 20.94
N ASN A 288 -11.96 20.62 20.96
CA ASN A 288 -12.49 21.24 22.18
C ASN A 288 -13.83 20.66 22.63
N LEU A 289 -14.33 19.62 21.96
CA LEU A 289 -15.58 18.92 22.29
C LEU A 289 -16.81 19.86 22.29
N LYS A 290 -16.80 20.89 21.42
CA LYS A 290 -17.90 21.83 21.24
C LYS A 290 -18.97 21.31 20.28
N LEU A 291 -18.62 20.34 19.44
CA LEU A 291 -19.53 19.75 18.48
C LEU A 291 -20.23 18.53 19.10
N PRO A 292 -21.55 18.35 18.85
CA PRO A 292 -22.28 17.18 19.31
C PRO A 292 -21.83 15.93 18.54
N ALA A 293 -22.18 14.75 19.07
CA ALA A 293 -22.10 13.53 18.28
C ALA A 293 -23.11 13.62 17.11
N ILE A 294 -22.71 13.08 15.96
CA ILE A 294 -23.54 12.97 14.76
C ILE A 294 -23.95 11.51 14.54
N GLU A 295 -25.06 11.28 13.84
CA GLU A 295 -25.65 9.95 13.63
C GLU A 295 -24.69 9.00 12.90
N ASP A 296 -23.98 9.54 11.91
CA ASP A 296 -23.00 8.93 11.03
C ASP A 296 -21.55 9.16 11.51
N GLY A 297 -21.37 9.44 12.81
CA GLY A 297 -20.06 9.68 13.42
C GLY A 297 -19.20 8.42 13.57
N VAL A 298 -17.87 8.59 13.55
CA VAL A 298 -16.95 7.45 13.63
C VAL A 298 -16.97 6.81 15.02
N VAL A 299 -17.12 5.48 15.04
CA VAL A 299 -17.00 4.65 16.26
C VAL A 299 -15.63 4.00 16.27
N LEU A 300 -14.81 4.35 17.27
CA LEU A 300 -13.50 3.73 17.46
C LEU A 300 -13.65 2.42 18.22
N TYR A 301 -13.15 1.35 17.62
CA TYR A 301 -13.11 0.03 18.20
C TYR A 301 -11.79 -0.17 18.94
N ASN A 302 -11.92 -0.36 20.25
CA ASN A 302 -10.81 -0.73 21.11
C ASN A 302 -10.81 -2.26 21.29
N TYR A 303 -10.36 -3.01 20.30
CA TYR A 303 -9.93 -4.38 20.56
C TYR A 303 -8.56 -4.33 21.27
N VAL A 304 -8.56 -3.97 22.54
CA VAL A 304 -7.45 -4.38 23.41
C VAL A 304 -7.84 -5.77 23.88
N LYS A 305 -7.37 -6.82 23.20
CA LYS A 305 -7.29 -8.11 23.87
C LYS A 305 -6.20 -7.97 24.93
N ASP A 306 -6.60 -8.10 26.19
CA ASP A 306 -5.64 -8.31 27.28
C ASP A 306 -4.68 -9.43 26.86
N GLY A 307 -3.38 -9.13 26.84
CA GLY A 307 -2.32 -10.10 26.55
C GLY A 307 -1.44 -9.85 25.32
N TYR A 308 -1.82 -8.98 24.39
CA TYR A 308 -0.99 -8.68 23.20
C TYR A 308 -0.46 -7.24 23.19
N LYS A 309 0.39 -6.91 24.17
CA LYS A 309 1.52 -6.02 23.87
C LYS A 309 2.56 -6.90 23.20
N GLN A 310 2.47 -7.09 21.88
CA GLN A 310 3.64 -7.56 21.16
C GLN A 310 4.70 -6.46 21.28
N GLN A 311 5.72 -6.76 22.08
CA GLN A 311 7.04 -6.20 21.88
C GLN A 311 7.43 -6.55 20.45
N LEU A 312 7.40 -5.54 19.58
CA LEU A 312 8.20 -5.47 18.36
C LEU A 312 9.39 -4.54 18.66
#